data_AF-A0A354I2W9-F1
#
_entry.id   AF-A0A354I2W9-F1
#
_cell.length_a   1.000
_cell.length_b   1.000
_cell.length_c   1.000
_cell.angle_alpha   90.00
_cell.angle_beta   90.00
_cell.angle_gamma   90.00
#
_symmetry.space_group_name_H-M   'P 1'
#
loop_
_entity.id
_entity.type
_entity.pdbx_description
1 polymer ?
#
loop_
_entity_poly.entity_id
_entity_poly.type
_entity_poly.pdbx_seq_one_letter_code
_entity_poly.pdbx_strand_id
1 'polypeptide(L)'
;MISDRLYELVFEFKKTKLWEVLWRRTYFAVKLSGGRTGYVRMIRENKATSILELYIGEEGLECLRMMIKAEALELDPLEYQEASFVRDCLQCAFVGKEALTEEEREEVKVFARSRGIRIAGKNAYPKFIKFQPYYCPWHLQTVQEQEDLCEALSAAVELSELLKQKTPQELGLQTKQGETGKIILLERREDVFVLGKTELMPEKKKEWPMPEVCNDISVAKLKKVKKSGIWECGFVRVTEPVQEEDGEIPVFPILLFVINSATGYMLPLPLTIHYEDNPEELMNSFMEALLEENICPVEIKVKDSRTYAFFQPFCKKLKISIAEEEYLPALEDAEDAFYEDFGMDVQTELERVPELGEEEAIQSLTELLDIFLKADIGPELQIPEEILNQFSLLLENGNLPKELEDKVSRFLALGDMGQTRSESAKPKTAGRPKLESVGSKMAKEAKGKSYVISVSLGAGCYRHIQISCNALLLELHFAIIDAFGFDDDHAHAFFMDNKIWSDWDSYYMEGVESGVRTTRKYRLSQAGLCKGMKFKYLFDFGDEWVFQCKVLKVVEEETKKPVVVKIKGEAPEQYPDWDDDWDDE
;
A
#
# COMPACT_ATOMS: atom_id res chain seq x y z
N MET A 1 -29.47 18.58 -1.45
CA MET A 1 -30.37 18.14 -0.36
C MET A 1 -30.52 16.63 -0.35
N ILE A 2 -30.18 16.04 0.79
CA ILE A 2 -30.41 14.63 1.09
C ILE A 2 -31.87 14.38 1.47
N SER A 3 -32.43 13.26 1.04
CA SER A 3 -33.83 12.89 1.31
C SER A 3 -34.06 12.52 2.78
N ASP A 4 -35.25 12.87 3.30
CA ASP A 4 -35.71 12.47 4.64
C ASP A 4 -35.57 10.95 4.85
N ARG A 5 -35.92 10.15 3.85
CA ARG A 5 -35.82 8.69 3.90
C ARG A 5 -34.39 8.21 4.15
N LEU A 6 -33.40 8.80 3.47
CA LEU A 6 -32.00 8.43 3.65
C LEU A 6 -31.53 8.80 5.06
N TYR A 7 -31.93 9.97 5.58
CA TYR A 7 -31.65 10.32 6.97
C TYR A 7 -32.36 9.42 7.99
N GLU A 8 -33.62 9.05 7.77
CA GLU A 8 -34.34 8.10 8.65
C GLU A 8 -33.58 6.77 8.76
N LEU A 9 -33.21 6.20 7.61
CA LEU A 9 -32.50 4.93 7.53
C LEU A 9 -31.09 4.99 8.11
N VAL A 10 -30.33 6.08 7.88
CA VAL A 10 -28.96 6.17 8.42
C VAL A 10 -28.95 6.25 9.94
N PHE A 11 -29.91 6.95 10.55
CA PHE A 11 -30.03 7.02 12.00
C PHE A 11 -30.58 5.72 12.60
N GLU A 12 -31.42 4.99 11.88
CA GLU A 12 -31.84 3.63 12.26
C GLU A 12 -30.65 2.67 12.22
N PHE A 13 -29.94 2.63 11.09
CA PHE A 13 -28.72 1.85 10.92
C PHE A 13 -27.69 2.15 12.02
N LYS A 14 -27.51 3.43 12.38
CA LYS A 14 -26.56 3.81 13.44
C LYS A 14 -26.83 3.11 14.78
N LYS A 15 -28.10 2.84 15.11
CA LYS A 15 -28.48 2.18 16.37
C LYS A 15 -28.07 0.71 16.40
N THR A 16 -27.94 0.08 15.23
CA THR A 16 -27.58 -1.34 15.09
C THR A 16 -26.16 -1.63 15.55
N LYS A 17 -25.25 -0.65 15.42
CA LYS A 17 -23.81 -0.83 15.65
C LYS A 17 -23.25 -2.05 14.91
N LEU A 18 -23.78 -2.35 13.72
CA LEU A 18 -23.41 -3.56 12.97
C LEU A 18 -21.91 -3.69 12.70
N TRP A 19 -21.21 -2.56 12.58
CA TRP A 19 -19.75 -2.47 12.46
C TRP A 19 -18.97 -2.97 13.69
N GLU A 20 -19.61 -3.16 14.85
CA GLU A 20 -19.02 -3.81 16.03
C GLU A 20 -19.05 -5.34 15.93
N VAL A 21 -19.87 -5.89 15.02
CA VAL A 21 -20.06 -7.33 14.82
C VAL A 21 -19.32 -7.84 13.57
N LEU A 22 -19.33 -7.06 12.48
CA LEU A 22 -18.70 -7.45 11.22
C LEU A 22 -17.24 -7.01 11.14
N TRP A 23 -16.38 -7.91 10.65
CA TRP A 23 -14.95 -7.65 10.45
C TRP A 23 -14.69 -6.89 9.14
N ARG A 24 -13.58 -6.13 9.07
CA ARG A 24 -13.21 -5.25 7.92
C ARG A 24 -13.19 -5.94 6.55
N ARG A 25 -13.01 -7.26 6.51
CA ARG A 25 -12.96 -8.06 5.28
C ARG A 25 -14.28 -8.80 4.97
N THR A 26 -15.31 -8.61 5.79
CA THR A 26 -16.62 -9.23 5.60
C THR A 26 -17.54 -8.28 4.83
N TYR A 27 -18.15 -8.79 3.77
CA TYR A 27 -19.15 -8.08 3.00
C TYR A 27 -20.29 -9.02 2.58
N PHE A 28 -21.40 -8.45 2.14
CA PHE A 28 -22.58 -9.19 1.69
C PHE A 28 -23.22 -8.56 0.46
N ALA A 29 -24.01 -9.33 -0.30
CA ALA A 29 -24.73 -8.78 -1.44
C ALA A 29 -26.13 -8.31 -1.06
N VAL A 30 -26.61 -7.29 -1.75
CA VAL A 30 -27.99 -6.80 -1.74
C VAL A 30 -28.52 -6.77 -3.17
N LYS A 31 -29.75 -7.24 -3.37
CA LYS A 31 -30.43 -7.09 -4.66
C LYS A 31 -31.02 -5.70 -4.73
N LEU A 32 -30.49 -4.88 -5.63
CA LEU A 32 -30.91 -3.50 -5.80
C LEU A 32 -32.06 -3.38 -6.81
N SER A 33 -32.79 -2.26 -6.74
CA SER A 33 -33.74 -1.84 -7.76
C SER A 33 -33.12 -1.84 -9.17
N GLY A 34 -33.93 -2.23 -10.16
CA GLY A 34 -33.49 -2.41 -11.54
C GLY A 34 -32.74 -3.73 -11.80
N GLY A 35 -32.71 -4.64 -10.82
CA GLY A 35 -32.09 -5.96 -10.98
C GLY A 35 -30.57 -5.97 -10.82
N ARG A 36 -29.96 -4.82 -10.45
CA ARG A 36 -28.55 -4.69 -10.13
C ARG A 36 -28.21 -5.42 -8.83
N THR A 37 -26.95 -5.76 -8.64
CA THR A 37 -26.44 -6.32 -7.38
C THR A 37 -25.51 -5.31 -6.75
N GLY A 38 -25.74 -4.99 -5.48
CA GLY A 38 -24.83 -4.21 -4.65
C GLY A 38 -24.05 -5.12 -3.71
N TYR A 39 -22.83 -4.74 -3.36
CA TYR A 39 -21.97 -5.41 -2.39
C TYR A 39 -21.68 -4.42 -1.27
N VAL A 40 -22.15 -4.75 -0.07
CA VAL A 40 -22.08 -3.88 1.10
C VAL A 40 -20.94 -4.32 2.00
N ARG A 41 -20.02 -3.41 2.25
CA ARG A 41 -18.88 -3.58 3.15
C ARG A 41 -19.01 -2.62 4.34
N MET A 42 -18.58 -3.07 5.50
CA MET A 42 -18.47 -2.24 6.70
C MET A 42 -17.01 -2.07 7.09
N ILE A 43 -16.61 -0.83 7.36
CA ILE A 43 -15.26 -0.49 7.80
C ILE A 43 -15.35 0.24 9.14
N ARG A 44 -14.48 -0.14 10.08
CA ARG A 44 -14.26 0.57 11.32
C ARG A 44 -12.81 1.06 11.36
N GLU A 45 -12.64 2.36 11.33
CA GLU A 45 -11.33 3.00 11.35
C GLU A 45 -11.04 3.56 12.76
N ASN A 46 -9.93 3.14 13.35
CA ASN A 46 -9.38 3.62 14.63
C ASN A 46 -10.40 3.80 15.77
N LYS A 47 -11.32 2.82 15.92
CA LYS A 47 -12.44 2.77 16.89
C LYS A 47 -13.47 3.91 16.80
N ALA A 48 -13.21 4.97 16.04
CA ALA A 48 -13.99 6.20 16.06
C ALA A 48 -14.90 6.34 14.84
N THR A 49 -14.44 6.01 13.63
CA THR A 49 -15.20 6.25 12.39
C THR A 49 -15.81 4.94 11.90
N SER A 50 -17.12 4.94 11.68
CA SER A 50 -17.87 3.78 11.17
C SER A 50 -18.38 4.10 9.78
N ILE A 51 -18.09 3.23 8.83
CA ILE A 51 -18.32 3.45 7.41
C ILE A 51 -19.08 2.25 6.83
N LEU A 52 -20.11 2.55 6.03
CA LEU A 52 -20.78 1.62 5.14
C LEU A 52 -20.40 2.02 3.71
N GLU A 53 -19.90 1.07 2.94
CA GLU A 53 -19.62 1.23 1.51
C GLU A 53 -20.51 0.30 0.70
N LEU A 54 -21.08 0.82 -0.38
CA LEU A 54 -21.89 0.10 -1.35
C LEU A 54 -21.18 0.14 -2.70
N TYR A 55 -20.75 -1.03 -3.15
CA TYR A 55 -20.15 -1.25 -4.45
C TYR A 55 -21.20 -1.86 -5.39
N ILE A 56 -21.43 -1.27 -6.56
CA ILE A 56 -22.56 -1.65 -7.42
C ILE A 56 -22.05 -2.35 -8.68
N GLY A 57 -22.69 -3.45 -9.06
CA GLY A 57 -22.42 -4.13 -10.31
C GLY A 57 -21.09 -4.89 -10.32
N GLU A 58 -20.60 -5.16 -11.52
CA GLU A 58 -19.37 -5.93 -11.70
C GLU A 58 -18.13 -5.07 -11.42
N GLU A 59 -18.17 -3.83 -11.87
CA GLU A 59 -17.13 -2.82 -11.68
C GLU A 59 -16.92 -2.54 -10.19
N GLY A 60 -18.00 -2.35 -9.43
CA GLY A 60 -17.93 -2.18 -7.99
C GLY A 60 -17.36 -3.41 -7.27
N LEU A 61 -17.71 -4.64 -7.68
CA LEU A 61 -17.15 -5.84 -7.07
C LEU A 61 -15.63 -5.94 -7.30
N GLU A 62 -15.15 -5.58 -8.48
CA GLU A 62 -13.73 -5.57 -8.79
C GLU A 62 -13.00 -4.51 -7.95
N CYS A 63 -13.58 -3.31 -7.82
CA CYS A 63 -13.08 -2.28 -6.92
C CYS A 63 -13.00 -2.77 -5.47
N LEU A 64 -14.05 -3.42 -4.96
CA LEU A 64 -14.07 -3.99 -3.61
C LEU A 64 -12.94 -5.00 -3.39
N ARG A 65 -12.72 -5.91 -4.35
CA ARG A 65 -11.64 -6.90 -4.29
C ARG A 65 -10.28 -6.26 -4.25
N MET A 66 -10.05 -5.29 -5.12
CA MET A 66 -8.80 -4.54 -5.17
C MET A 66 -8.56 -3.80 -3.84
N MET A 67 -9.56 -3.15 -3.25
CA MET A 67 -9.42 -2.50 -1.95
C MET A 67 -9.10 -3.49 -0.82
N ILE A 68 -9.76 -4.65 -0.79
CA ILE A 68 -9.45 -5.71 0.19
C ILE A 68 -8.02 -6.23 0.02
N LYS A 69 -7.55 -6.38 -1.22
CA LYS A 69 -6.17 -6.81 -1.52
C LYS A 69 -5.16 -5.74 -1.12
N ALA A 70 -5.40 -4.48 -1.47
CA ALA A 70 -4.52 -3.37 -1.14
C ALA A 70 -4.29 -3.25 0.37
N GLU A 71 -5.35 -3.39 1.16
CA GLU A 71 -5.26 -3.39 2.63
C GLU A 71 -4.60 -4.66 3.20
N ALA A 72 -4.57 -5.76 2.45
CA ALA A 72 -4.03 -7.03 2.91
C ALA A 72 -2.54 -7.21 2.58
N LEU A 73 -2.01 -6.47 1.61
CA LEU A 73 -0.72 -6.76 0.98
C LEU A 73 0.46 -5.91 1.46
N GLU A 74 0.31 -5.06 2.49
CA GLU A 74 1.36 -4.08 2.87
C GLU A 74 1.94 -3.39 1.63
N LEU A 75 1.04 -2.92 0.75
CA LEU A 75 1.43 -2.24 -0.48
C LEU A 75 2.34 -1.05 -0.16
N ASP A 76 3.25 -0.75 -1.09
CA ASP A 76 3.98 0.50 -1.04
C ASP A 76 2.98 1.68 -1.03
N PRO A 77 3.26 2.78 -0.30
CA PRO A 77 2.32 3.89 -0.19
C PRO A 77 1.85 4.47 -1.52
N LEU A 78 2.71 4.46 -2.56
CA LEU A 78 2.34 4.93 -3.88
C LEU A 78 1.34 3.98 -4.56
N GLU A 79 1.53 2.67 -4.42
CA GLU A 79 0.59 1.65 -4.92
C GLU A 79 -0.76 1.72 -4.18
N TYR A 80 -0.73 1.95 -2.86
CA TYR A 80 -1.92 2.17 -2.06
C TYR A 80 -2.67 3.46 -2.46
N GLN A 81 -1.93 4.52 -2.75
CA GLN A 81 -2.48 5.79 -3.22
C GLN A 81 -3.13 5.64 -4.61
N GLU A 82 -2.47 4.97 -5.56
CA GLU A 82 -3.07 4.67 -6.86
C GLU A 82 -4.34 3.82 -6.72
N ALA A 83 -4.35 2.82 -5.83
CA ALA A 83 -5.55 2.02 -5.53
C ALA A 83 -6.69 2.87 -4.93
N SER A 84 -6.35 3.92 -4.17
CA SER A 84 -7.35 4.83 -3.59
C SER A 84 -8.01 5.71 -4.65
N PHE A 85 -7.31 6.07 -5.72
CA PHE A 85 -7.86 6.89 -6.80
C PHE A 85 -8.88 6.15 -7.67
N VAL A 86 -8.77 4.83 -7.80
CA VAL A 86 -9.69 4.04 -8.64
C VAL A 86 -10.94 3.57 -7.90
N ARG A 87 -11.25 4.15 -6.73
CA ARG A 87 -12.44 3.78 -5.95
C ARG A 87 -13.73 4.14 -6.67
N ASP A 88 -14.64 3.17 -6.74
CA ASP A 88 -15.99 3.32 -7.29
C ASP A 88 -17.02 2.73 -6.32
N CYS A 89 -17.57 3.59 -5.46
CA CYS A 89 -18.59 3.19 -4.48
C CYS A 89 -19.40 4.37 -3.94
N LEU A 90 -20.55 4.05 -3.35
CA LEU A 90 -21.31 4.98 -2.52
C LEU A 90 -21.00 4.71 -1.05
N GLN A 91 -20.75 5.75 -0.29
CA GLN A 91 -20.32 5.66 1.09
C GLN A 91 -21.25 6.43 2.02
N CYS A 92 -21.54 5.83 3.17
CA CYS A 92 -22.08 6.49 4.34
C CYS A 92 -21.06 6.39 5.47
N ALA A 93 -20.54 7.52 5.95
CA ALA A 93 -19.60 7.59 7.06
C ALA A 93 -20.20 8.35 8.24
N PHE A 94 -19.95 7.88 9.46
CA PHE A 94 -20.21 8.66 10.67
C PHE A 94 -18.98 9.45 11.06
N VAL A 95 -19.08 10.77 10.96
CA VAL A 95 -17.96 11.70 11.13
C VAL A 95 -18.25 12.73 12.22
N GLY A 96 -17.21 13.45 12.64
CA GLY A 96 -17.36 14.63 13.48
C GLY A 96 -17.93 15.83 12.72
N LYS A 97 -18.50 16.78 13.46
CA LYS A 97 -19.20 17.95 12.89
C LYS A 97 -18.31 18.82 12.00
N GLU A 98 -17.01 18.78 12.26
CA GLU A 98 -15.94 19.50 11.56
C GLU A 98 -15.63 18.93 10.18
N ALA A 99 -16.03 17.69 9.90
CA ALA A 99 -15.84 17.04 8.60
C ALA A 99 -17.01 17.31 7.62
N LEU A 100 -18.03 18.07 8.03
CA LEU A 100 -19.14 18.50 7.19
C LEU A 100 -18.99 19.98 6.82
N THR A 101 -19.49 20.34 5.64
CA THR A 101 -19.76 21.74 5.29
C THR A 101 -20.86 22.32 6.18
N GLU A 102 -20.97 23.65 6.25
CA GLU A 102 -22.01 24.29 7.07
C GLU A 102 -23.42 23.97 6.54
N GLU A 103 -23.58 23.83 5.22
CA GLU A 103 -24.86 23.42 4.60
C GLU A 103 -25.26 22.01 5.02
N GLU A 104 -24.39 21.01 4.82
CA GLU A 104 -24.64 19.62 5.23
C GLU A 104 -24.95 19.53 6.73
N ARG A 105 -24.21 20.29 7.55
CA ARG A 105 -24.39 20.32 8.99
C ARG A 105 -25.76 20.89 9.38
N GLU A 106 -26.23 21.93 8.71
CA GLU A 106 -27.55 22.51 8.98
C GLU A 106 -28.67 21.61 8.48
N GLU A 107 -28.53 20.98 7.30
CA GLU A 107 -29.48 19.98 6.80
C GLU A 107 -29.73 18.87 7.82
N VAL A 108 -28.66 18.23 8.30
CA VAL A 108 -28.73 17.14 9.29
C VAL A 108 -29.38 17.62 10.60
N LYS A 109 -29.07 18.83 11.07
CA LYS A 109 -29.65 19.39 12.31
C LYS A 109 -31.14 19.69 12.16
N VAL A 110 -31.56 20.22 11.01
CA VAL A 110 -32.98 20.51 10.73
C VAL A 110 -33.75 19.19 10.73
N PHE A 111 -33.27 18.19 10.00
CA PHE A 111 -33.86 16.86 9.98
C PHE A 111 -33.94 16.27 11.40
N ALA A 112 -32.83 16.23 12.13
CA ALA A 112 -32.78 15.64 13.47
C ALA A 112 -33.73 16.34 14.46
N ARG A 113 -33.82 17.68 14.42
CA ARG A 113 -34.78 18.45 15.23
C ARG A 113 -36.23 18.08 14.88
N SER A 114 -36.56 17.96 13.59
CA SER A 114 -37.92 17.62 13.14
C SER A 114 -38.37 16.23 13.60
N ARG A 115 -37.44 15.29 13.82
CA ARG A 115 -37.70 13.90 14.25
C ARG A 115 -37.36 13.64 15.72
N GLY A 116 -37.00 14.67 16.49
CA GLY A 116 -36.63 14.53 17.91
C GLY A 116 -35.37 13.70 18.15
N ILE A 117 -34.47 13.60 17.15
CA ILE A 117 -33.23 12.83 17.23
C ILE A 117 -32.14 13.70 17.88
N ARG A 118 -31.53 13.17 18.95
CA ARG A 118 -30.36 13.80 19.57
C ARG A 118 -29.08 13.24 18.93
N ILE A 119 -28.32 14.10 18.26
CA ILE A 119 -27.00 13.75 17.71
C ILE A 119 -25.96 13.92 18.83
N ALA A 120 -25.46 12.80 19.37
CA ALA A 120 -24.45 12.78 20.43
C ALA A 120 -23.28 11.85 20.08
N GLY A 121 -22.07 12.24 20.49
CA GLY A 121 -20.81 11.52 20.23
C GLY A 121 -19.85 12.29 19.32
N LYS A 122 -18.56 11.92 19.34
CA LYS A 122 -17.49 12.54 18.53
C LYS A 122 -17.76 12.36 17.03
N ASN A 123 -18.11 11.15 16.62
CA ASN A 123 -18.38 10.79 15.23
C ASN A 123 -19.85 10.42 15.03
N ALA A 124 -20.70 11.44 15.13
CA ALA A 124 -22.14 11.23 15.25
C ALA A 124 -22.97 11.67 14.04
N TYR A 125 -22.38 12.45 13.13
CA TYR A 125 -23.06 13.01 11.97
C TYR A 125 -22.89 12.07 10.78
N PRO A 126 -23.98 11.72 10.06
CA PRO A 126 -23.87 11.01 8.79
C PRO A 126 -23.31 11.95 7.72
N LYS A 127 -22.34 11.46 6.94
CA LYS A 127 -21.83 12.07 5.72
C LYS A 127 -21.96 11.07 4.58
N PHE A 128 -22.50 11.52 3.45
CA PHE A 128 -22.71 10.69 2.27
C PHE A 128 -21.74 11.12 1.18
N ILE A 129 -20.99 10.16 0.64
CA ILE A 129 -19.91 10.42 -0.29
C ILE A 129 -20.04 9.47 -1.48
N LYS A 130 -19.86 10.00 -2.67
CA LYS A 130 -19.69 9.26 -3.91
C LYS A 130 -18.21 9.23 -4.26
N PHE A 131 -17.69 8.03 -4.48
CA PHE A 131 -16.37 7.82 -5.07
C PHE A 131 -16.56 7.44 -6.53
N GLN A 132 -15.80 8.10 -7.40
CA GLN A 132 -15.72 7.76 -8.82
C GLN A 132 -14.24 7.63 -9.18
N PRO A 133 -13.87 6.67 -10.05
CA PRO A 133 -12.48 6.49 -10.44
C PRO A 133 -11.86 7.79 -10.94
N TYR A 134 -10.72 8.14 -10.37
CA TYR A 134 -9.90 9.31 -10.68
C TYR A 134 -10.48 10.66 -10.29
N TYR A 135 -11.64 10.72 -9.64
CA TYR A 135 -12.23 11.97 -9.16
C TYR A 135 -12.05 12.13 -7.64
N CYS A 136 -12.08 13.37 -7.18
CA CYS A 136 -12.20 13.66 -5.76
C CYS A 136 -13.49 13.06 -5.18
N PRO A 137 -13.47 12.61 -3.91
CA PRO A 137 -14.69 12.19 -3.22
C PRO A 137 -15.70 13.35 -3.21
N TRP A 138 -16.93 13.08 -3.63
CA TRP A 138 -17.94 14.11 -3.84
C TRP A 138 -19.25 13.81 -3.10
N HIS A 139 -20.16 14.77 -3.04
CA HIS A 139 -21.50 14.53 -2.51
C HIS A 139 -22.35 13.73 -3.53
N LEU A 140 -23.44 13.12 -3.06
CA LEU A 140 -24.38 12.41 -3.92
C LEU A 140 -25.06 13.40 -4.89
N GLN A 141 -25.07 13.08 -6.18
CA GLN A 141 -25.58 13.93 -7.25
C GLN A 141 -26.97 13.51 -7.76
N THR A 142 -27.35 12.24 -7.59
CA THR A 142 -28.59 11.71 -8.17
C THR A 142 -29.55 11.12 -7.15
N VAL A 143 -30.84 11.08 -7.50
CA VAL A 143 -31.88 10.40 -6.69
C VAL A 143 -31.59 8.90 -6.60
N GLN A 144 -31.11 8.29 -7.69
CA GLN A 144 -30.78 6.87 -7.73
C GLN A 144 -29.67 6.50 -6.74
N GLU A 145 -28.64 7.33 -6.62
CA GLU A 145 -27.56 7.12 -5.64
C GLU A 145 -28.09 7.11 -4.19
N GLN A 146 -29.03 8.01 -3.89
CA GLN A 146 -29.69 8.04 -2.58
C GLN A 146 -30.58 6.81 -2.35
N GLU A 147 -31.31 6.36 -3.38
CA GLU A 147 -32.14 5.16 -3.33
C GLU A 147 -31.29 3.89 -3.12
N ASP A 148 -30.17 3.78 -3.83
CA ASP A 148 -29.24 2.65 -3.72
C ASP A 148 -28.65 2.57 -2.29
N LEU A 149 -28.25 3.71 -1.71
CA LEU A 149 -27.82 3.77 -0.31
C LEU A 149 -28.96 3.44 0.67
N CYS A 150 -30.19 3.88 0.41
CA CYS A 150 -31.34 3.50 1.23
C CYS A 150 -31.55 1.98 1.25
N GLU A 151 -31.43 1.32 0.09
CA GLU A 151 -31.56 -0.13 -0.02
C GLU A 151 -30.43 -0.87 0.71
N ALA A 152 -29.20 -0.40 0.58
CA ALA A 152 -28.05 -0.94 1.30
C ALA A 152 -28.18 -0.77 2.83
N LEU A 153 -28.58 0.42 3.30
CA LEU A 153 -28.81 0.69 4.72
C LEU A 153 -29.95 -0.17 5.28
N SER A 154 -31.04 -0.31 4.53
CA SER A 154 -32.18 -1.17 4.92
C SER A 154 -31.75 -2.63 5.05
N ALA A 155 -30.97 -3.14 4.08
CA ALA A 155 -30.44 -4.50 4.13
C ALA A 155 -29.46 -4.70 5.30
N ALA A 156 -28.66 -3.68 5.63
CA ALA A 156 -27.77 -3.71 6.78
C ALA A 156 -28.55 -3.74 8.12
N VAL A 157 -29.63 -2.97 8.24
CA VAL A 157 -30.52 -3.02 9.42
C VAL A 157 -31.10 -4.42 9.59
N GLU A 158 -31.66 -5.00 8.52
CA GLU A 158 -32.17 -6.37 8.56
C GLU A 158 -31.09 -7.37 8.95
N LEU A 159 -29.89 -7.27 8.37
CA LEU A 159 -28.79 -8.17 8.68
C LEU A 159 -28.42 -8.10 10.17
N SER A 160 -28.48 -6.92 10.80
CA SER A 160 -28.27 -6.78 12.23
C SER A 160 -29.33 -7.53 13.05
N GLU A 161 -30.60 -7.51 12.65
CA GLU A 161 -31.67 -8.27 13.31
C GLU A 161 -31.44 -9.79 13.20
N LEU A 162 -31.03 -10.28 12.02
CA LEU A 162 -30.68 -11.68 11.82
C LEU A 162 -29.50 -12.10 12.72
N LEU A 163 -28.53 -11.21 12.90
CA LEU A 163 -27.34 -11.45 13.73
C LEU A 163 -27.63 -11.45 15.24
N LYS A 164 -28.83 -11.03 15.69
CA LYS A 164 -29.24 -11.22 17.09
C LYS A 164 -29.51 -12.68 17.43
N GLN A 165 -29.82 -13.50 16.43
CA GLN A 165 -30.21 -14.91 16.60
C GLN A 165 -29.17 -15.88 16.05
N LYS A 166 -28.29 -15.42 15.15
CA LYS A 166 -27.30 -16.23 14.46
C LYS A 166 -25.94 -15.54 14.48
N THR A 167 -24.89 -16.31 14.57
CA THR A 167 -23.51 -15.84 14.37
C THR A 167 -23.26 -15.46 12.91
N PRO A 168 -22.27 -14.59 12.61
CA PRO A 168 -21.85 -14.34 11.23
C PRO A 168 -21.56 -15.62 10.45
N GLN A 169 -20.89 -16.58 11.08
CA GLN A 169 -20.54 -17.87 10.47
C GLN A 169 -21.77 -18.68 10.07
N GLU A 170 -22.80 -18.73 10.93
CA GLU A 170 -24.07 -19.43 10.64
C GLU A 170 -24.86 -18.77 9.51
N LEU A 171 -24.74 -17.46 9.35
CA LEU A 171 -25.30 -16.76 8.19
C LEU A 171 -24.49 -17.00 6.91
N GLY A 172 -23.25 -17.46 7.02
CA GLY A 172 -22.33 -17.62 5.88
C GLY A 172 -21.55 -16.34 5.55
N LEU A 173 -21.48 -15.40 6.50
CA LEU A 173 -20.58 -14.25 6.46
C LEU A 173 -19.18 -14.74 6.86
N GLN A 174 -18.39 -15.20 5.89
CA GLN A 174 -17.02 -15.68 6.12
C GLN A 174 -16.02 -14.94 5.22
N THR A 175 -14.86 -14.62 5.79
CA THR A 175 -13.65 -14.19 5.09
C THR A 175 -12.96 -15.41 4.48
N LYS A 176 -13.10 -15.63 3.17
CA LYS A 176 -12.29 -16.63 2.46
C LYS A 176 -11.25 -15.92 1.60
N GLN A 177 -9.97 -16.17 1.85
CA GLN A 177 -8.90 -15.70 0.96
C GLN A 177 -9.08 -16.29 -0.45
N GLY A 178 -9.01 -15.46 -1.49
CA GLY A 178 -9.04 -15.87 -2.90
C GLY A 178 -10.45 -16.13 -3.47
N GLU A 179 -11.31 -15.11 -3.41
CA GLU A 179 -12.77 -15.22 -3.52
C GLU A 179 -13.32 -15.80 -4.84
N THR A 180 -13.45 -17.12 -4.85
CA THR A 180 -14.43 -17.86 -5.63
C THR A 180 -15.45 -18.46 -4.66
N GLY A 181 -16.76 -18.26 -4.88
CA GLY A 181 -17.77 -18.83 -4.00
C GLY A 181 -19.14 -18.14 -3.99
N LYS A 182 -20.04 -18.69 -3.17
CA LYS A 182 -21.37 -18.12 -2.90
C LYS A 182 -21.31 -17.25 -1.66
N ILE A 183 -21.73 -15.99 -1.78
CA ILE A 183 -21.93 -15.08 -0.65
C ILE A 183 -23.41 -14.95 -0.33
N ILE A 184 -23.72 -14.41 0.85
CA ILE A 184 -25.11 -14.14 1.21
C ILE A 184 -25.67 -13.01 0.35
N LEU A 185 -26.96 -13.09 0.05
CA LEU A 185 -27.71 -12.07 -0.68
C LEU A 185 -28.95 -11.70 0.13
N LEU A 186 -29.15 -10.42 0.43
CA LEU A 186 -30.43 -9.91 0.91
C LEU A 186 -31.24 -9.38 -0.27
N GLU A 187 -32.43 -9.93 -0.48
CA GLU A 187 -33.37 -9.49 -1.51
C GLU A 187 -34.66 -9.03 -0.85
N ARG A 188 -35.07 -7.78 -1.11
CA ARG A 188 -36.37 -7.30 -0.64
C ARG A 188 -37.47 -7.86 -1.52
N ARG A 189 -38.43 -8.58 -0.93
CA ARG A 189 -39.65 -9.05 -1.58
C ARG A 189 -40.83 -8.47 -0.84
N GLU A 190 -41.58 -7.59 -1.52
CA GLU A 190 -42.61 -6.77 -0.90
C GLU A 190 -42.01 -5.94 0.26
N ASP A 191 -42.38 -6.25 1.51
CA ASP A 191 -41.91 -5.55 2.71
C ASP A 191 -40.99 -6.38 3.61
N VAL A 192 -40.52 -7.53 3.13
CA VAL A 192 -39.64 -8.41 3.90
C VAL A 192 -38.37 -8.72 3.12
N PHE A 193 -37.24 -8.75 3.83
CA PHE A 193 -35.99 -9.23 3.27
C PHE A 193 -35.92 -10.75 3.32
N VAL A 194 -35.55 -11.36 2.20
CA VAL A 194 -35.30 -12.79 2.10
C VAL A 194 -33.80 -13.01 2.00
N LEU A 195 -33.28 -13.88 2.88
CA LEU A 195 -31.89 -14.30 2.85
C LEU A 195 -31.71 -15.40 1.79
N GLY A 196 -30.88 -15.10 0.79
CA GLY A 196 -30.47 -16.01 -0.26
C GLY A 196 -28.95 -16.12 -0.36
N LYS A 197 -28.48 -16.68 -1.48
CA LYS A 197 -27.06 -16.72 -1.84
C LYS A 197 -26.90 -16.32 -3.30
N THR A 198 -25.83 -15.59 -3.61
CA THR A 198 -25.43 -15.28 -4.99
C THR A 198 -24.02 -15.79 -5.24
N GLU A 199 -23.75 -16.19 -6.48
CA GLU A 199 -22.39 -16.53 -6.91
C GLU A 199 -21.60 -15.24 -7.15
N LEU A 200 -20.37 -15.20 -6.64
CA LEU A 200 -19.42 -14.16 -7.00
C LEU A 200 -18.93 -14.41 -8.42
N MET A 201 -18.99 -13.38 -9.25
CA MET A 201 -18.41 -13.41 -10.59
C MET A 201 -16.90 -13.66 -10.47
N PRO A 202 -16.28 -14.45 -11.35
CA PRO A 202 -14.84 -14.67 -11.31
C PRO A 202 -14.10 -13.35 -11.43
N GLU A 203 -12.91 -13.26 -10.82
CA GLU A 203 -12.05 -12.08 -11.00
C GLU A 203 -11.73 -11.89 -12.48
N LYS A 204 -11.94 -10.67 -12.98
CA LYS A 204 -11.59 -10.33 -14.35
C LYS A 204 -10.11 -10.01 -14.43
N LYS A 205 -9.46 -10.45 -15.50
CA LYS A 205 -8.11 -9.97 -15.78
C LYS A 205 -8.22 -8.47 -16.06
N LYS A 206 -7.45 -7.66 -15.33
CA LYS A 206 -7.38 -6.22 -15.58
C LYS A 206 -6.96 -5.95 -17.02
N GLU A 207 -7.82 -5.25 -17.75
CA GLU A 207 -7.52 -4.72 -19.07
C GLU A 207 -7.02 -3.28 -18.90
N TRP A 208 -5.98 -2.94 -19.64
CA TRP A 208 -5.37 -1.60 -19.58
C TRP A 208 -5.77 -0.80 -20.80
N PRO A 209 -5.97 0.53 -20.66
CA PRO A 209 -6.27 1.38 -21.81
C PRO A 209 -5.20 1.22 -22.89
N MET A 210 -5.65 0.96 -24.12
CA MET A 210 -4.78 0.67 -25.26
C MET A 210 -5.33 1.41 -26.48
N PRO A 211 -4.54 2.27 -27.15
CA PRO A 211 -4.98 2.94 -28.37
C PRO A 211 -5.27 1.92 -29.48
N GLU A 212 -6.53 1.82 -29.92
CA GLU A 212 -6.91 0.89 -31.00
C GLU A 212 -6.37 1.37 -32.36
N VAL A 213 -6.29 2.69 -32.54
CA VAL A 213 -5.87 3.33 -33.78
C VAL A 213 -4.78 4.37 -33.53
N CYS A 214 -3.61 4.19 -34.13
CA CYS A 214 -2.64 5.29 -34.26
C CYS A 214 -2.87 6.07 -35.55
N ASN A 215 -2.70 7.40 -35.50
CA ASN A 215 -2.70 8.29 -36.66
C ASN A 215 -1.68 7.83 -37.74
N ASP A 216 -2.19 7.33 -38.87
CA ASP A 216 -1.36 6.77 -39.94
C ASP A 216 -0.47 7.81 -40.63
N ILE A 217 -0.88 9.09 -40.65
CA ILE A 217 -0.08 10.18 -41.20
C ILE A 217 1.15 10.41 -40.33
N SER A 218 0.97 10.49 -39.01
CA SER A 218 2.08 10.66 -38.05
C SER A 218 3.02 9.45 -38.09
N VAL A 219 2.47 8.23 -38.13
CA VAL A 219 3.26 7.00 -38.32
C VAL A 219 4.07 7.03 -39.62
N ALA A 220 3.48 7.46 -40.74
CA ALA A 220 4.18 7.55 -42.02
C ALA A 220 5.32 8.58 -42.02
N LYS A 221 5.16 9.69 -41.29
CA LYS A 221 6.21 10.70 -41.09
C LYS A 221 7.32 10.14 -40.19
N LEU A 222 7.00 9.54 -39.05
CA LEU A 222 7.97 8.96 -38.11
C LEU A 222 8.80 7.82 -38.74
N LYS A 223 8.26 7.08 -39.72
CA LYS A 223 9.03 6.08 -40.49
C LYS A 223 10.20 6.68 -41.29
N LYS A 224 10.17 7.98 -41.58
CA LYS A 224 11.24 8.69 -42.30
C LYS A 224 12.31 9.25 -41.35
N VAL A 225 11.99 9.36 -40.07
CA VAL A 225 12.91 9.82 -39.03
C VAL A 225 13.86 8.67 -38.68
N LYS A 226 15.16 8.96 -38.55
CA LYS A 226 16.16 7.96 -38.16
C LYS A 226 15.91 7.57 -36.71
N LYS A 227 15.83 6.27 -36.42
CA LYS A 227 15.66 5.79 -35.06
C LYS A 227 16.88 6.11 -34.18
N SER A 228 16.66 6.61 -32.98
CA SER A 228 17.68 6.95 -32.00
C SER A 228 17.18 6.84 -30.55
N GLY A 229 18.08 6.45 -29.65
CA GLY A 229 17.83 6.45 -28.21
C GLY A 229 17.00 5.27 -27.69
N ILE A 230 17.20 5.01 -26.39
CA ILE A 230 16.36 4.14 -25.57
C ILE A 230 15.57 5.08 -24.65
N TRP A 231 14.27 4.83 -24.52
CA TRP A 231 13.37 5.71 -23.79
C TRP A 231 12.65 4.94 -22.70
N GLU A 232 12.73 5.42 -21.47
CA GLU A 232 12.08 4.86 -20.29
C GLU A 232 10.79 5.62 -20.05
N CYS A 233 9.68 4.88 -19.94
CA CYS A 233 8.36 5.46 -19.89
C CYS A 233 7.53 4.89 -18.75
N GLY A 234 6.71 5.74 -18.15
CA GLY A 234 5.81 5.37 -17.06
C GLY A 234 4.69 6.38 -16.90
N PHE A 235 3.53 5.90 -16.47
CA PHE A 235 2.43 6.76 -16.06
C PHE A 235 2.54 7.10 -14.58
N VAL A 236 2.28 8.36 -14.25
CA VAL A 236 2.17 8.85 -12.87
C VAL A 236 0.85 9.62 -12.74
N ARG A 237 0.04 9.24 -11.76
CA ARG A 237 -1.14 10.03 -11.38
C ARG A 237 -0.70 11.18 -10.48
N VAL A 238 -1.14 12.39 -10.82
CA VAL A 238 -0.88 13.59 -10.01
C VAL A 238 -1.92 13.65 -8.90
N THR A 239 -1.49 13.88 -7.67
CA THR A 239 -2.35 13.96 -6.47
C THR A 239 -3.06 15.29 -6.35
N GLU A 240 -2.60 16.32 -7.05
CA GLU A 240 -3.22 17.63 -7.07
C GLU A 240 -4.37 17.63 -8.10
N PRO A 241 -5.63 17.73 -7.65
CA PRO A 241 -6.77 17.64 -8.56
C PRO A 241 -6.92 18.93 -9.37
N VAL A 242 -7.37 18.77 -10.61
CA VAL A 242 -7.69 19.87 -11.53
C VAL A 242 -9.20 19.93 -11.77
N GLN A 243 -9.69 21.11 -12.12
CA GLN A 243 -11.10 21.36 -12.41
C GLN A 243 -11.19 22.29 -13.62
N GLU A 244 -11.98 21.90 -14.63
CA GLU A 244 -12.18 22.72 -15.83
C GLU A 244 -13.21 23.82 -15.58
N GLU A 245 -14.39 23.45 -15.06
CA GLU A 245 -15.48 24.40 -14.77
C GLU A 245 -15.91 24.39 -13.29
N ASP A 246 -16.30 25.56 -12.77
CA ASP A 246 -16.82 25.71 -11.42
C ASP A 246 -18.06 24.82 -11.20
N GLY A 247 -17.98 23.90 -10.24
CA GLY A 247 -19.07 23.00 -9.85
C GLY A 247 -18.99 21.59 -10.44
N GLU A 248 -18.07 21.34 -11.37
CA GLU A 248 -17.67 19.98 -11.73
C GLU A 248 -16.92 19.28 -10.58
N ILE A 249 -16.84 17.95 -10.63
CA ILE A 249 -16.05 17.20 -9.65
C ILE A 249 -14.58 17.32 -10.05
N PRO A 250 -13.69 17.80 -9.17
CA PRO A 250 -12.26 17.84 -9.47
C PRO A 250 -11.71 16.44 -9.78
N VAL A 251 -10.83 16.35 -10.77
CA VAL A 251 -10.25 15.10 -11.29
C VAL A 251 -8.76 15.07 -11.03
N PHE A 252 -8.23 13.92 -10.65
CA PHE A 252 -6.80 13.66 -10.51
C PHE A 252 -6.20 13.38 -11.89
N PRO A 253 -5.39 14.29 -12.45
CA PRO A 253 -4.89 14.13 -13.80
C PRO A 253 -3.71 13.15 -13.84
N ILE A 254 -3.36 12.71 -15.04
CA ILE A 254 -2.28 11.75 -15.28
C ILE A 254 -1.24 12.33 -16.22
N LEU A 255 0.02 12.07 -15.90
CA LEU A 255 1.18 12.44 -16.70
C LEU A 255 1.85 11.18 -17.25
N LEU A 256 2.23 11.23 -18.52
CA LEU A 256 3.05 10.21 -19.15
C LEU A 256 4.50 10.70 -19.19
N PHE A 257 5.36 10.08 -18.38
CA PHE A 257 6.80 10.29 -18.45
C PHE A 257 7.37 9.54 -19.66
N VAL A 258 8.16 10.23 -20.47
CA VAL A 258 8.92 9.66 -21.59
C VAL A 258 10.32 10.24 -21.58
N ILE A 259 11.29 9.45 -21.12
CA ILE A 259 12.62 9.96 -20.76
C ILE A 259 13.70 9.22 -21.52
N ASN A 260 14.60 9.96 -22.14
CA ASN A 260 15.73 9.36 -22.82
C ASN A 260 16.74 8.80 -21.79
N SER A 261 16.97 7.48 -21.79
CA SER A 261 17.84 6.80 -20.81
C SER A 261 19.26 7.37 -20.72
N ALA A 262 19.80 7.90 -21.82
CA ALA A 262 21.20 8.32 -21.89
C ALA A 262 21.39 9.80 -21.51
N THR A 263 20.39 10.64 -21.74
CA THR A 263 20.51 12.10 -21.60
C THR A 263 19.66 12.66 -20.46
N GLY A 264 18.69 11.89 -19.95
CA GLY A 264 17.70 12.39 -19.00
C GLY A 264 16.70 13.37 -19.62
N TYR A 265 16.75 13.62 -20.93
CA TYR A 265 15.80 14.49 -21.60
C TYR A 265 14.38 13.89 -21.52
N MET A 266 13.46 14.67 -20.98
CA MET A 266 12.04 14.35 -20.92
C MET A 266 11.33 14.95 -22.15
N LEU A 267 10.56 14.13 -22.86
CA LEU A 267 9.72 14.60 -23.95
C LEU A 267 8.55 15.43 -23.38
N PRO A 268 8.31 16.67 -23.87
CA PRO A 268 7.24 17.51 -23.35
C PRO A 268 5.88 16.97 -23.80
N LEU A 269 5.09 16.46 -22.86
CA LEU A 269 3.74 15.94 -23.11
C LEU A 269 2.72 16.69 -22.25
N PRO A 270 1.48 16.85 -22.73
CA PRO A 270 0.43 17.51 -21.97
C PRO A 270 0.00 16.65 -20.77
N LEU A 271 -0.32 17.34 -19.67
CA LEU A 271 -1.10 16.74 -18.59
C LEU A 271 -2.48 16.36 -19.13
N THR A 272 -2.91 15.12 -18.87
CA THR A 272 -4.13 14.57 -19.47
C THR A 272 -5.13 14.16 -18.40
N ILE A 273 -6.41 14.34 -18.73
CA ILE A 273 -7.55 13.76 -18.02
C ILE A 273 -8.21 12.74 -18.95
N HIS A 274 -8.86 11.71 -18.40
CA HIS A 274 -9.59 10.71 -19.22
C HIS A 274 -8.74 9.90 -20.21
N TYR A 275 -7.45 9.71 -19.93
CA TYR A 275 -6.60 8.77 -20.67
C TYR A 275 -7.23 7.37 -20.75
N GLU A 276 -7.90 6.96 -19.68
CA GLU A 276 -8.59 5.67 -19.61
C GLU A 276 -9.71 5.51 -20.64
N ASP A 277 -10.40 6.61 -20.95
CA ASP A 277 -11.55 6.64 -21.85
C ASP A 277 -11.14 6.94 -23.31
N ASN A 278 -10.06 7.71 -23.51
CA ASN A 278 -9.60 8.15 -24.83
C ASN A 278 -8.05 8.08 -24.97
N PRO A 279 -7.45 6.87 -24.92
CA PRO A 279 -5.99 6.72 -24.99
C PRO A 279 -5.39 7.18 -26.33
N GLU A 280 -6.18 7.26 -27.40
CA GLU A 280 -5.78 7.73 -28.72
C GLU A 280 -5.35 9.19 -28.73
N GLU A 281 -5.98 10.05 -27.95
CA GLU A 281 -5.66 11.47 -27.89
C GLU A 281 -4.25 11.70 -27.34
N LEU A 282 -3.93 11.07 -26.21
CA LEU A 282 -2.58 11.11 -25.65
C LEU A 282 -1.55 10.48 -26.59
N MET A 283 -1.90 9.40 -27.29
CA MET A 283 -1.02 8.78 -28.29
C MET A 283 -0.74 9.73 -29.48
N ASN A 284 -1.72 10.54 -29.90
CA ASN A 284 -1.52 11.55 -30.93
C ASN A 284 -0.59 12.66 -30.46
N SER A 285 -0.82 13.21 -29.27
CA SER A 285 0.07 14.20 -28.63
C SER A 285 1.50 13.68 -28.52
N PHE A 286 1.67 12.41 -28.13
CA PHE A 286 2.98 11.75 -28.09
C PHE A 286 3.66 11.68 -29.46
N MET A 287 2.94 11.26 -30.50
CA MET A 287 3.50 11.19 -31.85
C MET A 287 3.84 12.57 -32.43
N GLU A 288 3.06 13.60 -32.08
CA GLU A 288 3.31 14.98 -32.48
C GLU A 288 4.58 15.52 -31.81
N ALA A 289 4.72 15.34 -30.49
CA ALA A 289 5.95 15.72 -29.77
C ALA A 289 7.21 15.04 -30.34
N LEU A 290 7.12 13.75 -30.67
CA LEU A 290 8.22 13.05 -31.36
C LEU A 290 8.58 13.67 -32.72
N LEU A 291 7.57 14.08 -33.50
CA LEU A 291 7.79 14.67 -34.82
C LEU A 291 8.38 16.08 -34.73
N GLU A 292 7.96 16.88 -33.77
CA GLU A 292 8.46 18.22 -33.51
C GLU A 292 9.94 18.20 -33.12
N GLU A 293 10.30 17.28 -32.21
CA GLU A 293 11.69 17.06 -31.80
C GLU A 293 12.51 16.27 -32.83
N ASN A 294 11.88 15.80 -33.92
CA ASN A 294 12.49 14.95 -34.94
C ASN A 294 13.15 13.68 -34.35
N ILE A 295 12.46 13.06 -33.40
CA ILE A 295 12.88 11.86 -32.66
C ILE A 295 12.04 10.66 -33.10
N CYS A 296 12.67 9.50 -33.19
CA CYS A 296 11.98 8.22 -33.32
C CYS A 296 12.72 7.19 -32.46
N PRO A 297 12.12 6.60 -31.41
CA PRO A 297 12.84 5.68 -30.52
C PRO A 297 13.40 4.44 -31.24
N VAL A 298 14.57 3.95 -30.81
CA VAL A 298 15.02 2.59 -31.17
C VAL A 298 14.29 1.55 -30.33
N GLU A 299 14.14 1.87 -29.05
CA GLU A 299 13.59 1.00 -28.01
C GLU A 299 12.83 1.84 -26.98
N ILE A 300 11.71 1.30 -26.50
CA ILE A 300 10.93 1.84 -25.39
C ILE A 300 10.96 0.81 -24.26
N LYS A 301 11.34 1.23 -23.07
CA LYS A 301 11.28 0.45 -21.84
C LYS A 301 10.17 1.02 -20.97
N VAL A 302 9.33 0.17 -20.39
CA VAL A 302 8.13 0.60 -19.66
C VAL A 302 8.10 0.02 -18.26
N LYS A 303 7.57 0.81 -17.31
CA LYS A 303 7.53 0.49 -15.88
C LYS A 303 6.56 -0.63 -15.53
N ASP A 304 5.41 -0.65 -16.19
CA ASP A 304 4.29 -1.50 -15.82
C ASP A 304 3.49 -1.95 -17.06
N SER A 305 2.60 -2.93 -16.85
CA SER A 305 1.75 -3.46 -17.92
C SER A 305 0.73 -2.45 -18.45
N ARG A 306 0.38 -1.41 -17.68
CA ARG A 306 -0.47 -0.28 -18.12
C ARG A 306 0.22 0.50 -19.22
N THR A 307 1.46 0.88 -18.98
CA THR A 307 2.32 1.63 -19.90
C THR A 307 2.71 0.76 -21.10
N TYR A 308 2.94 -0.54 -20.90
CA TYR A 308 3.16 -1.49 -21.99
C TYR A 308 1.98 -1.52 -22.96
N ALA A 309 0.75 -1.67 -22.44
CA ALA A 309 -0.46 -1.72 -23.25
C ALA A 309 -0.62 -0.45 -24.10
N PHE A 310 -0.37 0.72 -23.52
CA PHE A 310 -0.41 2.00 -24.22
C PHE A 310 0.52 2.06 -25.44
N PHE A 311 1.79 1.72 -25.27
CA PHE A 311 2.79 1.83 -26.36
C PHE A 311 2.78 0.67 -27.34
N GLN A 312 2.19 -0.48 -26.99
CA GLN A 312 2.24 -1.68 -27.82
C GLN A 312 1.76 -1.45 -29.28
N PRO A 313 0.61 -0.80 -29.55
CA PRO A 313 0.14 -0.53 -30.91
C PRO A 313 1.11 0.34 -31.72
N PHE A 314 1.63 1.40 -31.10
CA PHE A 314 2.60 2.31 -31.69
C PHE A 314 3.92 1.59 -32.04
N CYS A 315 4.49 0.87 -31.08
CA CYS A 315 5.74 0.13 -31.26
C CYS A 315 5.60 -0.91 -32.37
N LYS A 316 4.47 -1.61 -32.43
CA LYS A 316 4.16 -2.57 -33.49
C LYS A 316 4.12 -1.91 -34.87
N LYS A 317 3.44 -0.76 -35.03
CA LYS A 317 3.34 -0.05 -36.32
C LYS A 317 4.69 0.47 -36.83
N LEU A 318 5.57 0.92 -35.93
CA LEU A 318 6.89 1.46 -36.27
C LEU A 318 8.03 0.43 -36.18
N LYS A 319 7.75 -0.81 -35.78
CA LYS A 319 8.74 -1.87 -35.53
C LYS A 319 9.81 -1.42 -34.52
N ILE A 320 9.37 -0.81 -33.42
CA ILE A 320 10.21 -0.38 -32.29
C ILE A 320 10.17 -1.50 -31.24
N SER A 321 11.31 -1.77 -30.61
CA SER A 321 11.37 -2.76 -29.52
C SER A 321 10.70 -2.19 -28.27
N ILE A 322 9.90 -3.00 -27.58
CA ILE A 322 9.29 -2.64 -26.31
C ILE A 322 9.48 -3.75 -25.27
N ALA A 323 9.90 -3.38 -24.06
CA ALA A 323 10.10 -4.29 -22.95
C ALA A 323 9.61 -3.67 -21.64
N GLU A 324 8.91 -4.47 -20.82
CA GLU A 324 8.63 -4.12 -19.43
C GLU A 324 9.87 -4.43 -18.59
N GLU A 325 10.32 -3.49 -17.77
CA GLU A 325 11.54 -3.59 -16.97
C GLU A 325 11.29 -3.12 -15.53
N GLU A 326 11.69 -3.93 -14.56
CA GLU A 326 11.54 -3.61 -13.13
C GLU A 326 12.46 -2.47 -12.65
N TYR A 327 13.42 -2.06 -13.47
CA TYR A 327 14.40 -1.05 -13.13
C TYR A 327 14.64 -0.09 -14.29
N LEU A 328 14.21 1.15 -14.08
CA LEU A 328 14.23 2.22 -15.08
C LEU A 328 14.87 3.46 -14.43
N PRO A 329 16.21 3.54 -14.38
CA PRO A 329 16.88 4.57 -13.61
C PRO A 329 16.54 6.00 -14.04
N ALA A 330 16.42 6.26 -15.35
CA ALA A 330 16.11 7.61 -15.82
C ALA A 330 14.67 7.99 -15.48
N LEU A 331 13.76 7.03 -15.51
CA LEU A 331 12.38 7.22 -15.07
C LEU A 331 12.27 7.41 -13.55
N GLU A 332 12.83 6.48 -12.76
CA GLU A 332 12.84 6.55 -11.29
C GLU A 332 13.42 7.90 -10.83
N ASP A 333 14.54 8.33 -11.43
CA ASP A 333 15.18 9.61 -11.14
C ASP A 333 14.28 10.84 -11.38
N ALA A 334 13.39 10.78 -12.38
CA ALA A 334 12.49 11.87 -12.70
C ALA A 334 11.17 11.81 -11.93
N GLU A 335 10.70 10.60 -11.62
CA GLU A 335 9.57 10.39 -10.71
C GLU A 335 9.92 10.90 -9.32
N ASP A 336 11.11 10.58 -8.79
CA ASP A 336 11.58 11.07 -7.49
C ASP A 336 11.58 12.61 -7.45
N ALA A 337 12.20 13.26 -8.44
CA ALA A 337 12.23 14.72 -8.53
C ALA A 337 10.82 15.33 -8.65
N PHE A 338 9.93 14.68 -9.42
CA PHE A 338 8.53 15.09 -9.53
C PHE A 338 7.80 14.98 -8.18
N TYR A 339 8.03 13.90 -7.43
CA TYR A 339 7.39 13.73 -6.12
C TYR A 339 7.89 14.77 -5.10
N GLU A 340 9.17 15.11 -5.12
CA GLU A 340 9.73 16.17 -4.27
C GLU A 340 9.12 17.54 -4.59
N ASP A 341 9.09 17.93 -5.87
CA ASP A 341 8.60 19.25 -6.31
C ASP A 341 7.10 19.45 -6.03
N PHE A 342 6.31 18.37 -6.10
CA PHE A 342 4.86 18.42 -5.85
C PHE A 342 4.48 18.08 -4.41
N GLY A 343 5.44 18.00 -3.48
CA GLY A 343 5.18 17.71 -2.06
C GLY A 343 4.48 16.35 -1.86
N MET A 344 4.73 15.41 -2.78
CA MET A 344 4.19 14.05 -2.78
C MET A 344 5.11 13.09 -2.01
N ASP A 345 6.05 13.60 -1.23
CA ASP A 345 6.97 12.80 -0.44
C ASP A 345 6.19 11.90 0.54
N VAL A 346 6.32 10.60 0.31
CA VAL A 346 5.69 9.53 1.07
C VAL A 346 6.08 9.58 2.55
N GLN A 347 7.23 10.20 2.87
CA GLN A 347 7.69 10.39 4.24
C GLN A 347 6.71 11.24 5.07
N THR A 348 6.08 12.26 4.48
CA THR A 348 5.23 13.20 5.24
C THR A 348 3.84 12.64 5.60
N GLU A 349 3.34 11.62 4.90
CA GLU A 349 2.06 10.95 5.22
C GLU A 349 2.24 9.77 6.19
N LEU A 350 3.38 9.06 6.15
CA LEU A 350 3.72 8.04 7.16
C LEU A 350 4.07 8.65 8.53
N GLU A 351 4.62 9.86 8.55
CA GLU A 351 4.84 10.65 9.78
C GLU A 351 3.54 11.24 10.37
N ARG A 352 2.41 11.12 9.65
CA ARG A 352 1.07 11.48 10.15
C ARG A 352 0.33 10.32 10.79
N VAL A 353 0.97 9.20 11.09
CA VAL A 353 0.48 8.34 12.18
C VAL A 353 0.73 9.14 13.46
N PRO A 354 -0.31 9.68 14.14
CA PRO A 354 -0.06 10.29 15.43
C PRO A 354 0.57 9.20 16.29
N GLU A 355 1.75 9.47 16.86
CA GLU A 355 2.32 8.64 17.91
C GLU A 355 1.19 8.32 18.89
N LEU A 356 0.75 7.06 18.93
CA LEU A 356 -0.22 6.63 19.92
C LEU A 356 0.47 6.87 21.26
N GLY A 357 -0.05 7.82 22.04
CA GLY A 357 0.44 8.03 23.40
C GLY A 357 0.39 6.70 24.15
N GLU A 358 1.32 6.48 25.09
CA GLU A 358 1.46 5.21 25.81
C GLU A 358 0.11 4.65 26.32
N GLU A 359 -0.78 5.52 26.79
CA GLU A 359 -2.14 5.15 27.23
C GLU A 359 -3.02 4.57 26.10
N GLU A 360 -2.99 5.14 24.89
CA GLU A 360 -3.78 4.67 23.75
C GLU A 360 -3.23 3.36 23.17
N ALA A 361 -1.90 3.18 23.20
CA ALA A 361 -1.24 1.93 22.84
C ALA A 361 -1.57 0.79 23.84
N ILE A 362 -1.47 1.08 25.14
CA ILE A 362 -1.86 0.18 26.24
C ILE A 362 -3.33 -0.22 26.11
N GLN A 363 -4.22 0.74 25.82
CA GLN A 363 -5.64 0.46 25.67
C GLN A 363 -5.96 -0.37 24.43
N SER A 364 -5.25 -0.15 23.32
CA SER A 364 -5.38 -0.95 22.10
C SER A 364 -4.90 -2.38 22.30
N LEU A 365 -3.77 -2.58 22.98
CA LEU A 365 -3.26 -3.91 23.36
C LEU A 365 -4.24 -4.64 24.30
N THR A 366 -4.78 -3.92 25.28
CA THR A 366 -5.75 -4.45 26.25
C THR A 366 -7.02 -4.97 25.57
N GLU A 367 -7.52 -4.23 24.58
CA GLU A 367 -8.72 -4.63 23.83
C GLU A 367 -8.45 -5.81 22.90
N LEU A 368 -7.29 -5.86 22.26
CA LEU A 368 -6.88 -7.00 21.44
C LEU A 368 -6.81 -8.29 22.27
N LEU A 369 -6.20 -8.23 23.46
CA LEU A 369 -6.18 -9.35 24.40
C LEU A 369 -7.58 -9.74 24.88
N ASP A 370 -8.46 -8.78 25.16
CA ASP A 370 -9.85 -9.07 25.53
C ASP A 370 -10.63 -9.77 24.40
N ILE A 371 -10.35 -9.45 23.14
CA ILE A 371 -10.94 -10.12 21.98
C ILE A 371 -10.51 -11.59 21.95
N PHE A 372 -9.21 -11.87 22.11
CA PHE A 372 -8.72 -13.24 22.16
C PHE A 372 -9.22 -14.03 23.37
N LEU A 373 -9.39 -13.38 24.53
CA LEU A 373 -9.85 -14.01 25.76
C LEU A 373 -11.37 -14.24 25.81
N LYS A 374 -12.16 -13.44 25.08
CA LYS A 374 -13.64 -13.51 25.06
C LYS A 374 -14.20 -14.28 23.88
N ALA A 375 -13.48 -14.32 22.77
CA ALA A 375 -13.89 -15.16 21.68
C ALA A 375 -13.79 -16.61 22.18
N ASP A 376 -14.88 -17.37 22.07
CA ASP A 376 -14.92 -18.80 22.31
C ASP A 376 -14.21 -19.48 21.14
N ILE A 377 -12.92 -19.16 20.99
CA ILE A 377 -12.09 -19.62 19.91
C ILE A 377 -11.76 -21.07 20.24
N GLY A 378 -12.51 -21.98 19.63
CA GLY A 378 -12.23 -23.40 19.72
C GLY A 378 -10.77 -23.71 19.33
N PRO A 379 -10.28 -24.92 19.65
CA PRO A 379 -8.88 -25.35 19.51
C PRO A 379 -8.30 -25.34 18.07
N GLU A 380 -9.00 -24.74 17.11
CA GLU A 380 -8.65 -24.63 15.70
C GLU A 380 -7.89 -23.35 15.34
N LEU A 381 -7.89 -22.32 16.20
CA LEU A 381 -7.08 -21.12 15.96
C LEU A 381 -5.64 -21.37 16.46
N GLN A 382 -4.78 -21.78 15.54
CA GLN A 382 -3.34 -21.81 15.79
C GLN A 382 -2.84 -20.37 15.86
N ILE A 383 -2.68 -19.87 17.08
CA ILE A 383 -1.93 -18.63 17.31
C ILE A 383 -0.49 -18.91 16.89
N PRO A 384 0.07 -18.16 15.92
CA PRO A 384 1.47 -18.34 15.51
C PRO A 384 2.40 -18.28 16.72
N GLU A 385 3.38 -19.18 16.76
CA GLU A 385 4.34 -19.30 17.87
C GLU A 385 5.12 -17.99 18.05
N GLU A 386 5.31 -17.24 16.96
CA GLU A 386 5.90 -15.90 16.94
C GLU A 386 5.11 -14.87 17.78
N ILE A 387 3.77 -14.91 17.73
CA ILE A 387 2.92 -14.00 18.51
C ILE A 387 2.98 -14.38 19.99
N LEU A 388 2.93 -15.67 20.32
CA LEU A 388 3.07 -16.16 21.69
C LEU A 388 4.44 -15.77 22.27
N ASN A 389 5.51 -15.89 21.49
CA ASN A 389 6.85 -15.49 21.91
C ASN A 389 6.98 -13.99 22.16
N GLN A 390 6.38 -13.14 21.31
CA GLN A 390 6.35 -11.69 21.52
C GLN A 390 5.65 -11.32 22.83
N PHE A 391 4.51 -11.95 23.14
CA PHE A 391 3.79 -11.73 24.40
C PHE A 391 4.53 -12.28 25.63
N SER A 392 5.27 -13.39 25.49
CA SER A 392 6.15 -13.92 26.54
C SER A 392 7.30 -12.95 26.84
N LEU A 393 7.94 -12.40 25.82
CA LEU A 393 8.99 -11.39 25.94
C LEU A 393 8.48 -10.12 26.63
N LEU A 394 7.27 -9.66 26.31
CA LEU A 394 6.66 -8.51 26.97
C LEU A 394 6.45 -8.74 28.48
N LEU A 395 6.06 -9.96 28.89
CA LEU A 395 5.96 -10.34 30.30
C LEU A 395 7.34 -10.43 30.98
N GLU A 396 8.34 -10.96 30.31
CA GLU A 396 9.71 -11.10 30.83
C GLU A 396 10.41 -9.75 31.01
N ASN A 397 10.09 -8.77 30.16
CA ASN A 397 10.65 -7.42 30.21
C ASN A 397 10.11 -6.57 31.38
N GLY A 398 9.05 -7.02 32.08
CA GLY A 398 8.62 -6.44 33.37
C GLY A 398 8.09 -5.00 33.34
N ASN A 399 7.81 -4.45 32.16
CA ASN A 399 7.37 -3.06 31.95
C ASN A 399 5.86 -2.93 31.65
N LEU A 400 5.08 -4.00 31.84
CA LEU A 400 3.63 -3.98 31.61
C LEU A 400 2.87 -3.51 32.87
N PRO A 401 1.81 -2.71 32.73
CA PRO A 401 0.84 -2.50 33.81
C PRO A 401 0.27 -3.84 34.28
N LYS A 402 0.09 -4.02 35.60
CA LYS A 402 -0.41 -5.27 36.20
C LYS A 402 -1.70 -5.82 35.56
N GLU A 403 -2.62 -4.94 35.16
CA GLU A 403 -3.86 -5.34 34.51
C GLU A 403 -3.65 -6.00 33.13
N LEU A 404 -2.56 -5.65 32.45
CA LEU A 404 -2.14 -6.26 31.19
C LEU A 404 -1.33 -7.54 31.42
N GLU A 405 -0.46 -7.59 32.44
CA GLU A 405 0.30 -8.81 32.79
C GLU A 405 -0.62 -10.02 32.97
N ASP A 406 -1.74 -9.84 33.69
CA ASP A 406 -2.74 -10.88 33.92
C ASP A 406 -3.42 -11.33 32.60
N LYS A 407 -3.71 -10.40 31.69
CA LYS A 407 -4.36 -10.70 30.40
C LYS A 407 -3.40 -11.41 29.44
N VAL A 408 -2.16 -10.95 29.36
CA VAL A 408 -1.11 -11.59 28.56
C VAL A 408 -0.83 -13.00 29.06
N SER A 409 -0.73 -13.19 30.39
CA SER A 409 -0.53 -14.51 30.99
C SER A 409 -1.65 -15.49 30.63
N ARG A 410 -2.90 -15.02 30.63
CA ARG A 410 -4.07 -15.84 30.25
C ARG A 410 -4.11 -16.12 28.74
N PHE A 411 -3.69 -15.17 27.91
CA PHE A 411 -3.56 -15.34 26.46
C PHE A 411 -2.51 -16.42 26.12
N LEU A 412 -1.36 -16.42 26.78
CA LEU A 412 -0.33 -17.45 26.61
C LEU A 412 -0.82 -18.84 27.03
N ALA A 413 -1.57 -18.93 28.14
CA ALA A 413 -2.15 -20.20 28.60
C ALA A 413 -3.17 -20.81 27.63
N LEU A 414 -3.85 -19.99 26.82
CA LEU A 414 -4.72 -20.48 25.74
C LEU A 414 -3.92 -21.12 24.60
N GLY A 415 -2.73 -20.58 24.29
CA GLY A 415 -1.80 -21.16 23.31
C GLY A 415 -1.27 -22.54 23.72
N ASP A 416 -0.99 -22.74 25.01
CA ASP A 416 -0.49 -24.00 25.58
C ASP A 416 -1.52 -25.15 25.55
N MET A 417 -2.81 -24.83 25.71
CA MET A 417 -3.90 -25.82 25.73
C MET A 417 -4.12 -26.52 24.38
N GLY A 418 -3.61 -25.95 23.27
CA GLY A 418 -3.62 -26.56 21.94
C GLY A 418 -2.50 -27.58 21.68
N GLN A 419 -1.53 -27.74 22.61
CA GLN A 419 -0.32 -28.53 22.40
C GLN A 419 -0.20 -29.79 23.29
N THR A 420 -1.30 -30.48 23.60
CA THR A 420 -1.20 -31.78 24.29
C THR A 420 -1.13 -32.95 23.31
N ARG A 421 0.10 -33.31 22.89
CA ARG A 421 0.57 -34.70 22.66
C ARG A 421 2.04 -34.73 22.19
N SER A 422 2.97 -34.80 23.14
CA SER A 422 4.14 -35.69 23.10
C SER A 422 5.05 -35.37 24.29
N GLU A 423 5.04 -36.24 25.29
CA GLU A 423 5.96 -36.18 26.43
C GLU A 423 7.42 -36.46 26.01
N SER A 424 8.33 -35.90 26.82
CA SER A 424 9.73 -36.29 27.05
C SER A 424 10.86 -35.64 26.22
N ALA A 425 11.28 -34.43 26.63
CA ALA A 425 12.71 -34.06 26.74
C ALA A 425 12.89 -32.80 27.61
N LYS A 426 13.96 -32.78 28.42
CA LYS A 426 14.38 -31.70 29.33
C LYS A 426 14.52 -30.33 28.65
N PRO A 427 14.42 -29.20 29.40
CA PRO A 427 14.40 -27.87 28.80
C PRO A 427 15.74 -27.56 28.13
N LYS A 428 15.70 -27.27 26.83
CA LYS A 428 16.78 -26.61 26.12
C LYS A 428 16.42 -25.14 26.00
N THR A 429 17.32 -24.29 26.46
CA THR A 429 17.33 -22.84 26.21
C THR A 429 16.99 -22.56 24.74
N ALA A 430 15.86 -21.90 24.49
CA ALA A 430 15.42 -21.53 23.16
C ALA A 430 16.34 -20.43 22.61
N GLY A 431 17.22 -20.79 21.68
CA GLY A 431 17.94 -19.84 20.85
C GLY A 431 17.04 -19.30 19.75
N ARG A 432 17.33 -18.07 19.30
CA ARG A 432 16.72 -17.35 18.17
C ARG A 432 16.51 -18.30 16.95
N PRO A 433 15.46 -18.11 16.13
CA PRO A 433 15.15 -19.01 15.03
C PRO A 433 16.34 -19.15 14.08
N LYS A 434 16.70 -20.39 13.71
CA LYS A 434 17.76 -20.65 12.74
C LYS A 434 17.28 -20.35 11.32
N LEU A 435 17.74 -19.22 10.77
CA LEU A 435 17.69 -18.85 9.34
C LEU A 435 18.46 -19.81 8.39
N GLU A 436 18.95 -20.96 8.88
CA GLU A 436 20.00 -21.76 8.22
C GLU A 436 19.52 -22.56 7.00
N SER A 437 18.22 -22.90 6.89
CA SER A 437 17.76 -23.84 5.85
C SER A 437 17.63 -23.20 4.46
N VAL A 438 17.10 -21.98 4.36
CA VAL A 438 16.90 -21.25 3.09
C VAL A 438 18.21 -20.65 2.56
N GLY A 439 19.00 -20.02 3.45
CA GLY A 439 20.29 -19.42 3.08
C GLY A 439 21.29 -20.43 2.52
N SER A 440 21.24 -21.69 2.95
CA SER A 440 22.17 -22.74 2.46
C SER A 440 21.96 -23.14 1.00
N LYS A 441 20.73 -23.04 0.49
CA LYS A 441 20.40 -23.33 -0.91
C LYS A 441 20.76 -22.16 -1.81
N MET A 442 20.37 -20.94 -1.42
CA MET A 442 20.70 -19.71 -2.16
C MET A 442 22.21 -19.44 -2.19
N ALA A 443 22.93 -19.75 -1.11
CA ALA A 443 24.40 -19.65 -1.09
C ALA A 443 25.10 -20.59 -2.08
N LYS A 444 24.50 -21.74 -2.42
CA LYS A 444 25.05 -22.64 -3.45
C LYS A 444 24.81 -22.09 -4.86
N GLU A 445 23.65 -21.48 -5.09
CA GLU A 445 23.27 -20.90 -6.40
C GLU A 445 23.98 -19.56 -6.69
N ALA A 446 24.35 -18.82 -5.63
CA ALA A 446 25.06 -17.54 -5.73
C ALA A 446 26.60 -17.68 -5.88
N LYS A 447 27.12 -18.92 -5.91
CA LYS A 447 28.57 -19.16 -5.98
C LYS A 447 29.14 -18.73 -7.34
N GLY A 448 30.17 -17.89 -7.33
CA GLY A 448 30.82 -17.39 -8.54
C GLY A 448 30.10 -16.23 -9.21
N LYS A 449 29.14 -15.60 -8.51
CA LYS A 449 28.34 -14.47 -9.01
C LYS A 449 28.58 -13.21 -8.19
N SER A 450 28.10 -12.08 -8.70
CA SER A 450 28.11 -10.79 -8.03
C SER A 450 26.73 -10.16 -7.95
N TYR A 451 26.45 -9.44 -6.87
CA TYR A 451 25.32 -8.52 -6.78
C TYR A 451 25.72 -7.16 -7.34
N VAL A 452 24.80 -6.49 -8.02
CA VAL A 452 24.84 -5.03 -8.20
C VAL A 452 23.79 -4.45 -7.29
N ILE A 453 24.21 -3.70 -6.28
CA ILE A 453 23.35 -3.12 -5.25
C ILE A 453 23.32 -1.61 -5.46
N SER A 454 22.14 -1.03 -5.62
CA SER A 454 21.97 0.41 -5.51
C SER A 454 21.94 0.78 -4.04
N VAL A 455 22.69 1.80 -3.66
CA VAL A 455 22.76 2.35 -2.31
C VAL A 455 22.50 3.85 -2.42
N SER A 456 21.40 4.31 -1.85
CA SER A 456 20.93 5.70 -1.90
C SER A 456 20.91 6.31 -0.49
N LEU A 457 21.38 7.54 -0.37
CA LEU A 457 21.37 8.35 0.87
C LEU A 457 20.27 9.44 0.82
N GLY A 458 19.37 9.35 -0.15
CA GLY A 458 18.40 10.39 -0.49
C GLY A 458 18.17 10.44 -1.99
N ALA A 459 17.13 11.16 -2.42
CA ALA A 459 16.83 11.32 -3.84
C ALA A 459 18.02 11.96 -4.57
N GLY A 460 18.27 11.52 -5.80
CA GLY A 460 19.36 12.03 -6.62
C GLY A 460 20.79 11.68 -6.15
N CYS A 461 21.00 11.14 -4.94
CA CYS A 461 22.30 10.76 -4.40
C CYS A 461 22.41 9.25 -4.16
N TYR A 462 23.05 8.53 -5.09
CA TYR A 462 23.24 7.09 -4.98
C TYR A 462 24.52 6.57 -5.66
N ARG A 463 24.87 5.34 -5.28
CA ARG A 463 26.00 4.56 -5.79
C ARG A 463 25.51 3.18 -6.17
N HIS A 464 25.92 2.68 -7.33
CA HIS A 464 25.73 1.26 -7.65
C HIS A 464 27.03 0.53 -7.36
N ILE A 465 26.98 -0.42 -6.45
CA ILE A 465 28.14 -1.18 -6.00
C ILE A 465 28.01 -2.61 -6.51
N GLN A 466 28.94 -3.04 -7.34
CA GLN A 466 29.07 -4.43 -7.74
C GLN A 466 30.00 -5.16 -6.76
N ILE A 467 29.50 -6.21 -6.11
CA ILE A 467 30.21 -6.94 -5.04
C ILE A 467 29.98 -8.45 -5.18
N SER A 468 30.97 -9.28 -4.82
CA SER A 468 30.80 -10.75 -4.82
C SER A 468 29.62 -11.17 -3.95
N CYS A 469 28.79 -12.09 -4.43
CA CYS A 469 27.70 -12.65 -3.61
C CYS A 469 28.24 -13.35 -2.36
N ASN A 470 29.48 -13.84 -2.40
CA ASN A 470 30.14 -14.46 -1.25
C ASN A 470 30.83 -13.43 -0.34
N ALA A 471 30.82 -12.13 -0.64
CA ALA A 471 31.41 -11.13 0.25
C ALA A 471 30.70 -11.12 1.62
N LEU A 472 31.42 -10.76 2.66
CA LEU A 472 30.86 -10.48 3.98
C LEU A 472 30.02 -9.21 3.93
N LEU A 473 29.01 -9.13 4.80
CA LEU A 473 28.27 -7.88 5.02
C LEU A 473 29.19 -6.73 5.46
N LEU A 474 30.27 -7.06 6.19
CA LEU A 474 31.32 -6.11 6.54
C LEU A 474 32.03 -5.51 5.30
N GLU A 475 32.25 -6.31 4.26
CA GLU A 475 32.86 -5.82 3.01
C GLU A 475 31.90 -4.91 2.22
N LEU A 476 30.58 -5.13 2.34
CA LEU A 476 29.58 -4.22 1.79
C LEU A 476 29.58 -2.89 2.55
N HIS A 477 29.68 -2.91 3.88
CA HIS A 477 29.78 -1.69 4.69
C HIS A 477 30.98 -0.83 4.25
N PHE A 478 32.18 -1.41 4.16
CA PHE A 478 33.36 -0.65 3.70
C PHE A 478 33.17 -0.08 2.29
N ALA A 479 32.52 -0.83 1.39
CA ALA A 479 32.25 -0.36 0.05
C ALA A 479 31.26 0.81 0.02
N ILE A 480 30.28 0.84 0.93
CA ILE A 480 29.33 1.95 1.04
C ILE A 480 30.04 3.19 1.58
N ILE A 481 30.73 3.07 2.70
CA ILE A 481 31.44 4.19 3.34
C ILE A 481 32.45 4.83 2.36
N ASP A 482 33.28 4.02 1.69
CA ASP A 482 34.20 4.48 0.65
C ASP A 482 33.50 5.14 -0.54
N ALA A 483 32.34 4.61 -0.97
CA ALA A 483 31.61 5.15 -2.12
C ALA A 483 30.94 6.51 -1.85
N PHE A 484 30.66 6.83 -0.58
CA PHE A 484 30.11 8.10 -0.15
C PHE A 484 31.17 9.04 0.44
N GLY A 485 32.43 8.60 0.58
CA GLY A 485 33.52 9.42 1.10
C GLY A 485 33.41 9.69 2.60
N PHE A 486 32.75 8.81 3.34
CA PHE A 486 32.64 8.88 4.79
C PHE A 486 33.87 8.21 5.43
N ASP A 487 34.21 8.61 6.63
CA ASP A 487 35.12 7.95 7.54
C ASP A 487 34.39 6.84 8.31
N ASP A 488 35.06 5.70 8.50
CA ASP A 488 34.52 4.56 9.27
C ASP A 488 34.88 4.68 10.76
N ASP A 489 34.24 5.61 11.45
CA ASP A 489 34.50 5.97 12.84
C ASP A 489 33.35 5.62 13.81
N HIS A 490 32.20 5.18 13.29
CA HIS A 490 31.00 4.86 14.06
C HIS A 490 30.46 3.44 13.82
N ALA A 491 29.47 3.05 14.62
CA ALA A 491 28.83 1.74 14.52
C ALA A 491 27.86 1.65 13.32
N HIS A 492 27.62 0.43 12.84
CA HIS A 492 26.70 0.17 11.74
C HIS A 492 25.84 -1.08 11.91
N ALA A 493 24.76 -1.13 11.13
CA ALA A 493 23.88 -2.29 11.03
C ALA A 493 23.23 -2.42 9.63
N PHE A 494 22.90 -3.65 9.25
CA PHE A 494 22.03 -3.93 8.10
C PHE A 494 20.71 -4.54 8.56
N PHE A 495 19.59 -4.12 7.96
CA PHE A 495 18.24 -4.60 8.24
C PHE A 495 17.61 -5.13 6.95
N MET A 496 17.62 -6.46 6.78
CA MET A 496 17.25 -7.14 5.53
C MET A 496 15.73 -7.17 5.27
N ASP A 497 14.93 -6.88 6.28
CA ASP A 497 13.48 -6.68 6.21
C ASP A 497 13.09 -5.24 5.88
N ASN A 498 14.06 -4.41 5.51
CA ASN A 498 13.89 -3.01 5.10
C ASN A 498 13.32 -2.09 6.21
N LYS A 499 13.41 -2.50 7.48
CA LYS A 499 12.97 -1.73 8.64
C LYS A 499 14.13 -1.49 9.61
N ILE A 500 14.52 -0.23 9.82
CA ILE A 500 15.55 0.12 10.80
C ILE A 500 15.12 -0.32 12.20
N TRP A 501 16.10 -0.68 13.04
CA TRP A 501 15.88 -1.16 14.41
C TRP A 501 15.02 -2.42 14.54
N SER A 502 14.86 -3.18 13.45
CA SER A 502 14.19 -4.47 13.50
C SER A 502 15.08 -5.56 14.13
N ASP A 503 14.50 -6.34 15.04
CA ASP A 503 15.15 -7.51 15.63
C ASP A 503 15.02 -8.78 14.75
N TRP A 504 14.22 -8.72 13.68
CA TRP A 504 13.88 -9.87 12.86
C TRP A 504 15.01 -10.31 11.93
N ASP A 505 15.47 -9.43 11.04
CA ASP A 505 16.51 -9.74 10.05
C ASP A 505 17.69 -8.74 10.04
N SER A 506 18.23 -8.49 11.23
CA SER A 506 19.33 -7.53 11.45
C SER A 506 20.72 -8.16 11.65
N TYR A 507 21.73 -7.39 11.24
CA TYR A 507 23.15 -7.73 11.29
C TYR A 507 23.95 -6.51 11.77
N TYR A 508 24.44 -6.55 13.01
CA TYR A 508 25.14 -5.43 13.65
C TYR A 508 26.66 -5.53 13.51
N MET A 509 27.36 -4.41 13.71
CA MET A 509 28.80 -4.40 13.97
C MET A 509 29.15 -5.31 15.17
N GLU A 510 30.29 -6.00 15.09
CA GLU A 510 30.79 -6.79 16.23
C GLU A 510 31.14 -5.85 17.40
N GLY A 511 30.53 -6.07 18.57
CA GLY A 511 30.77 -5.29 19.78
C GLY A 511 29.59 -4.44 20.26
N VAL A 512 28.54 -4.26 19.42
CA VAL A 512 27.33 -3.52 19.79
C VAL A 512 26.50 -4.27 20.85
N GLU A 513 26.22 -5.56 20.63
CA GLU A 513 25.43 -6.37 21.55
C GLU A 513 25.89 -7.83 21.54
N SER A 514 25.79 -8.53 22.68
CA SER A 514 26.10 -9.96 22.75
C SER A 514 24.93 -10.81 22.25
N GLY A 515 25.19 -11.74 21.32
CA GLY A 515 24.20 -12.72 20.86
C GLY A 515 23.44 -12.32 19.59
N VAL A 516 23.75 -11.16 19.00
CA VAL A 516 23.24 -10.72 17.69
C VAL A 516 24.06 -11.30 16.51
N ARG A 517 23.46 -11.33 15.32
CA ARG A 517 24.18 -11.67 14.08
C ARG A 517 25.11 -10.50 13.74
N THR A 518 26.34 -10.80 13.32
CA THR A 518 27.34 -9.77 13.04
C THR A 518 27.75 -9.70 11.58
N THR A 519 28.00 -8.49 11.08
CA THR A 519 28.42 -8.23 9.69
C THR A 519 29.72 -8.93 9.29
N ARG A 520 30.59 -9.22 10.27
CA ARG A 520 31.85 -9.96 10.09
C ARG A 520 31.68 -11.47 9.90
N LYS A 521 30.54 -12.04 10.33
CA LYS A 521 30.31 -13.51 10.33
C LYS A 521 29.40 -13.98 9.20
N TYR A 522 28.61 -13.09 8.62
CA TYR A 522 27.61 -13.43 7.61
C TYR A 522 27.99 -12.86 6.23
N ARG A 523 27.80 -13.71 5.21
CA ARG A 523 27.97 -13.35 3.80
C ARG A 523 26.67 -12.84 3.21
N LEU A 524 26.76 -12.00 2.17
CA LEU A 524 25.61 -11.51 1.41
C LEU A 524 24.74 -12.66 0.88
N SER A 525 25.35 -13.75 0.41
CA SER A 525 24.63 -14.95 -0.04
C SER A 525 23.84 -15.67 1.05
N GLN A 526 24.12 -15.39 2.32
CA GLN A 526 23.43 -15.98 3.48
C GLN A 526 22.28 -15.07 3.98
N ALA A 527 22.18 -13.85 3.46
CA ALA A 527 21.17 -12.86 3.83
C ALA A 527 19.93 -12.90 2.92
N GLY A 528 19.73 -13.98 2.16
CA GLY A 528 18.53 -14.17 1.32
C GLY A 528 18.40 -13.21 0.14
N LEU A 529 19.45 -12.46 -0.21
CA LEU A 529 19.40 -11.44 -1.26
C LEU A 529 18.99 -12.02 -2.63
N CYS A 530 17.98 -11.41 -3.24
CA CYS A 530 17.52 -11.69 -4.59
C CYS A 530 17.23 -10.38 -5.35
N LYS A 531 17.14 -10.44 -6.68
CA LYS A 531 16.84 -9.26 -7.51
C LYS A 531 15.54 -8.59 -7.02
N GLY A 532 15.56 -7.27 -6.89
CA GLY A 532 14.43 -6.45 -6.42
C GLY A 532 14.35 -6.28 -4.90
N MET A 533 15.04 -7.12 -4.13
CA MET A 533 15.01 -7.05 -2.67
C MET A 533 15.57 -5.70 -2.18
N LYS A 534 14.80 -5.04 -1.32
CA LYS A 534 15.15 -3.80 -0.63
C LYS A 534 15.59 -4.11 0.81
N PHE A 535 16.56 -3.38 1.32
CA PHE A 535 17.01 -3.46 2.71
C PHE A 535 17.59 -2.13 3.17
N LYS A 536 17.71 -1.91 4.48
CA LYS A 536 18.31 -0.69 5.03
C LYS A 536 19.74 -0.96 5.51
N TYR A 537 20.61 0.02 5.31
CA TYR A 537 21.93 0.10 5.93
C TYR A 537 21.95 1.36 6.79
N LEU A 538 22.27 1.20 8.07
CA LEU A 538 22.36 2.28 9.05
C LEU A 538 23.82 2.43 9.45
N PHE A 539 24.33 3.65 9.37
CA PHE A 539 25.66 4.03 9.83
C PHE A 539 25.55 5.19 10.80
N ASP A 540 26.35 5.16 11.86
CA ASP A 540 26.26 6.08 13.00
C ASP A 540 24.89 6.07 13.68
N PHE A 541 24.83 5.49 14.88
CA PHE A 541 23.58 5.39 15.63
C PHE A 541 23.20 6.70 16.35
N GLY A 542 24.09 7.70 16.37
CA GLY A 542 23.78 9.04 16.85
C GLY A 542 23.05 9.86 15.80
N ASP A 543 23.68 10.05 14.64
CA ASP A 543 23.15 10.88 13.55
C ASP A 543 22.26 10.12 12.56
N GLU A 544 22.18 8.79 12.70
CA GLU A 544 21.31 7.89 11.93
C GLU A 544 21.42 8.07 10.40
N TRP A 545 22.62 7.92 9.83
CA TRP A 545 22.77 7.88 8.38
C TRP A 545 22.10 6.62 7.80
N VAL A 546 20.87 6.78 7.31
CA VAL A 546 20.06 5.70 6.73
C VAL A 546 20.22 5.66 5.21
N PHE A 547 20.77 4.56 4.73
CA PHE A 547 20.88 4.26 3.30
C PHE A 547 19.79 3.26 2.88
N GLN A 548 19.09 3.58 1.79
CA GLN A 548 18.22 2.63 1.10
C GLN A 548 19.05 1.77 0.14
N CYS A 549 19.05 0.46 0.36
CA CYS A 549 19.69 -0.51 -0.53
C CYS A 549 18.65 -1.25 -1.38
N LYS A 550 18.94 -1.51 -2.65
CA LYS A 550 18.13 -2.35 -3.56
C LYS A 550 19.03 -3.23 -4.41
N VAL A 551 18.81 -4.55 -4.42
CA VAL A 551 19.54 -5.48 -5.29
C VAL A 551 19.04 -5.33 -6.73
N LEU A 552 19.80 -4.67 -7.59
CA LEU A 552 19.39 -4.39 -8.96
C LEU A 552 19.44 -5.63 -9.86
N LYS A 553 20.49 -6.44 -9.71
CA LYS A 553 20.69 -7.67 -10.49
C LYS A 553 21.76 -8.57 -9.87
N VAL A 554 21.74 -9.82 -10.31
CA VAL A 554 22.81 -10.80 -10.09
C VAL A 554 23.56 -10.98 -11.40
N VAL A 555 24.88 -10.84 -11.38
CA VAL A 555 25.77 -10.98 -12.54
C VAL A 555 26.52 -12.30 -12.41
N GLU A 556 26.65 -13.03 -13.52
CA GLU A 556 27.28 -14.37 -13.56
C GLU A 556 28.81 -14.35 -13.36
N GLU A 557 29.44 -13.18 -13.37
CA GLU A 557 30.88 -13.00 -13.13
C GLU A 557 31.13 -12.51 -11.70
N GLU A 558 32.00 -13.20 -10.97
CA GLU A 558 32.42 -12.80 -9.62
C GLU A 558 33.46 -11.68 -9.65
N THR A 559 33.12 -10.54 -9.07
CA THR A 559 34.08 -9.46 -8.84
C THR A 559 34.97 -9.77 -7.64
N LYS A 560 36.29 -9.61 -7.80
CA LYS A 560 37.28 -9.88 -6.73
C LYS A 560 37.27 -8.85 -5.59
N LYS A 561 36.86 -7.62 -5.87
CA LYS A 561 36.73 -6.52 -4.91
C LYS A 561 35.45 -5.73 -5.24
N PRO A 562 34.81 -5.07 -4.26
CA PRO A 562 33.71 -4.15 -4.56
C PRO A 562 34.15 -3.08 -5.57
N VAL A 563 33.29 -2.76 -6.54
CA VAL A 563 33.53 -1.71 -7.53
C VAL A 563 32.27 -0.86 -7.66
N VAL A 564 32.43 0.46 -7.59
CA VAL A 564 31.35 1.40 -7.90
C VAL A 564 31.18 1.46 -9.42
N VAL A 565 30.05 0.97 -9.93
CA VAL A 565 29.76 0.89 -11.37
C VAL A 565 28.89 2.06 -11.86
N LYS A 566 28.30 2.83 -10.94
CA LYS A 566 27.58 4.08 -11.24
C LYS A 566 27.64 5.02 -10.03
N ILE A 567 27.81 6.31 -10.29
CA ILE A 567 27.78 7.40 -9.31
C ILE A 567 26.75 8.42 -9.81
N LYS A 568 25.84 8.85 -8.94
CA LYS A 568 24.94 9.99 -9.19
C LYS A 568 24.81 10.83 -7.91
N GLY A 569 24.82 12.14 -8.07
CA GLY A 569 24.73 13.11 -6.97
C GLY A 569 26.03 13.24 -6.18
N GLU A 570 26.26 14.44 -5.67
CA GLU A 570 27.33 14.70 -4.70
C GLU A 570 26.93 14.10 -3.35
N ALA A 571 27.87 13.42 -2.69
CA ALA A 571 27.63 12.93 -1.34
C ALA A 571 27.68 14.13 -0.37
N PRO A 572 26.79 14.19 0.64
CA PRO A 572 26.89 15.21 1.68
C PRO A 572 28.20 15.09 2.46
N GLU A 573 28.63 16.17 3.07
CA GLU A 573 29.71 16.12 4.07
C GLU A 573 29.22 15.32 5.28
N GLN A 574 30.06 14.42 5.81
CA GLN A 574 29.67 13.53 6.90
C GLN A 574 29.39 14.30 8.19
N TYR A 575 30.26 15.23 8.58
CA TYR A 575 30.04 16.12 9.72
C TYR A 575 30.58 17.52 9.36
N PRO A 576 29.71 18.52 9.14
CA PRO A 576 30.15 19.90 8.95
C PRO A 576 30.88 20.42 10.20
N ASP A 577 32.01 21.12 10.04
CA ASP A 577 32.69 21.77 11.16
C ASP A 577 31.79 22.88 11.76
N TRP A 578 31.45 22.75 13.04
CA TRP A 578 30.62 23.72 13.79
C TRP A 578 31.42 24.92 14.33
N ASP A 579 32.42 25.40 13.59
CA ASP A 579 33.24 26.56 13.97
C ASP A 579 33.03 27.72 12.97
N ASP A 580 32.05 28.59 13.23
CA ASP A 580 32.08 30.05 12.93
C ASP A 580 30.69 30.72 13.10
N ASP A 581 30.04 30.65 14.28
CA ASP A 581 28.89 31.55 14.57
C ASP A 581 28.71 31.87 16.07
N TRP A 582 29.80 31.81 16.85
CA TRP A 582 29.84 32.34 18.23
C TRP A 582 30.93 33.39 18.40
N ASP A 583 30.91 34.42 17.55
CA ASP A 583 31.53 35.72 17.84
C ASP A 583 30.77 36.80 17.06
N ASP A 584 29.69 37.33 17.64
CA ASP A 584 29.56 38.77 17.92
C ASP A 584 28.22 39.09 18.61
N GLU A 585 28.34 39.97 19.62
CA GLU A 585 27.34 40.47 20.58
C GLU A 585 26.10 41.17 20.01
#